data_AF-A0A6P0SQ91-F1
#
_entry.id   AF-A0A6P0SQ91-F1
#
_cell.length_a   1.000
_cell.length_b   1.000
_cell.length_c   1.000
_cell.angle_alpha   90.00
_cell.angle_beta   90.00
_cell.angle_gamma   90.00
#
_symmetry.space_group_name_H-M   'P 1'
#
loop_
_entity.id
_entity.type
_entity.pdbx_description
1 polymer ?
#
loop_
_entity_poly.entity_id
_entity_poly.type
_entity_poly.pdbx_seq_one_letter_code
_entity_poly.pdbx_strand_id
1 'polypeptide(L)'
;MFSWKRAQILLCLGAFLISVLISLLTIAPSQAQSQASKTLPRLEITQGWHYLWGDVSINNLHNAKLCTKLEISKGNPCWQPFTFPERLWKSQQDQQQNNVWLGVRLPEGKLQSPTLYLGAVPNILEAYLDHELIYTRLSPNSLPPGHGEGYQWPIVPIDSNFYGKSLFINVYVGGEQSIYIGFFDRIVIGSKFNVIRCLFKDEISTILGCIFILIGLWFSLTCLFRSQDKRLILAFALLAIAGGIYNL
;
A
#
# COMPACT_ATOMS: atom_id res chain seq x y z
N MET A 1 7.59 -35.21 39.54
CA MET A 1 8.04 -35.87 38.30
C MET A 1 7.18 -35.41 37.13
N PHE A 2 7.72 -34.51 36.30
CA PHE A 2 7.06 -34.05 35.08
C PHE A 2 7.19 -35.17 34.04
N SER A 3 6.09 -35.86 33.74
CA SER A 3 6.08 -36.98 32.79
C SER A 3 6.43 -36.46 31.39
N TRP A 4 7.49 -37.00 30.78
CA TRP A 4 7.95 -36.67 29.42
C TRP A 4 6.81 -36.67 28.40
N LYS A 5 5.83 -37.58 28.57
CA LYS A 5 4.63 -37.65 27.72
C LYS A 5 3.77 -36.39 27.81
N ARG A 6 3.66 -35.76 28.99
CA ARG A 6 2.93 -34.49 29.17
C ARG A 6 3.67 -33.32 28.52
N ALA A 7 5.00 -33.33 28.54
CA ALA A 7 5.82 -32.32 27.86
C ALA A 7 5.67 -32.40 26.33
N GLN A 8 5.67 -33.61 25.76
CA GLN A 8 5.44 -33.81 24.33
C GLN A 8 4.04 -33.39 23.89
N ILE A 9 3.00 -33.69 24.69
CA ILE A 9 1.63 -33.26 24.40
C ILE A 9 1.50 -31.73 24.40
N LEU A 10 2.14 -31.04 25.35
CA LEU A 10 2.16 -29.57 25.40
C LEU A 10 2.90 -28.96 24.20
N LEU A 11 4.03 -29.55 23.79
CA LEU A 11 4.76 -29.12 22.59
C LEU A 11 3.96 -29.32 21.31
N CYS A 12 3.28 -30.46 21.15
CA CYS A 12 2.45 -30.75 19.97
C CYS A 12 1.22 -29.85 19.89
N LEU A 13 0.52 -29.62 21.01
CA LEU A 13 -0.62 -28.68 21.06
C LEU A 13 -0.17 -27.24 20.83
N GLY A 14 1.00 -26.88 21.33
CA GLY A 14 1.59 -25.58 21.09
C GLY A 14 1.94 -25.36 19.63
N ALA A 15 2.59 -26.33 18.99
CA ALA A 15 2.88 -26.32 17.56
C ALA A 15 1.59 -26.27 16.72
N PHE A 16 0.53 -26.95 17.17
CA PHE A 16 -0.79 -26.89 16.52
C PHE A 16 -1.41 -25.49 16.61
N LEU A 17 -1.40 -24.85 17.79
CA LEU A 17 -1.90 -23.48 17.96
C LEU A 17 -1.10 -22.46 17.12
N ILE A 18 0.22 -22.63 17.04
CA ILE A 18 1.09 -21.81 16.18
C ILE A 18 0.76 -22.04 14.70
N SER A 19 0.54 -23.29 14.28
CA SER A 19 0.16 -23.62 12.90
C SER A 19 -1.22 -23.08 12.53
N VAL A 20 -2.20 -23.13 13.44
CA VAL A 20 -3.52 -22.52 13.25
C VAL A 20 -3.41 -21.00 13.16
N LEU A 21 -2.56 -20.35 13.96
CA LEU A 21 -2.32 -18.91 13.85
C LEU A 21 -1.68 -18.54 12.51
N ILE A 22 -0.65 -19.27 12.08
CA ILE A 22 0.01 -19.03 10.79
C ILE A 22 -1.01 -19.19 9.66
N SER A 23 -1.89 -20.20 9.75
CA SER A 23 -2.98 -20.39 8.78
C SER A 23 -3.99 -19.24 8.82
N LEU A 24 -4.44 -18.78 9.99
CA LEU A 24 -5.33 -17.62 10.13
C LEU A 24 -4.70 -16.31 9.61
N LEU A 25 -3.40 -16.10 9.84
CA LEU A 25 -2.64 -14.97 9.30
C LEU A 25 -2.53 -15.05 7.76
N THR A 26 -2.46 -16.25 7.18
CA THR A 26 -2.46 -16.42 5.72
C THR A 26 -3.84 -16.30 5.08
N ILE A 27 -4.92 -16.52 5.82
CA ILE A 27 -6.32 -16.46 5.33
C ILE A 27 -6.91 -15.05 5.50
N ALA A 28 -6.28 -14.17 6.29
CA ALA A 28 -6.70 -12.78 6.46
C ALA A 28 -6.01 -11.83 5.46
N PRO A 29 -6.40 -11.83 4.18
CA PRO A 29 -6.40 -10.58 3.43
C PRO A 29 -7.73 -10.45 2.70
N SER A 30 -8.81 -10.04 3.38
CA SER A 30 -10.07 -9.69 2.67
C SER A 30 -11.06 -8.82 3.45
N GLN A 31 -11.07 -8.84 4.79
CA GLN A 31 -12.16 -8.20 5.56
C GLN A 31 -11.75 -6.99 6.42
N ALA A 32 -10.46 -6.70 6.57
CA ALA A 32 -10.00 -5.56 7.40
C ALA A 32 -10.12 -4.19 6.69
N GLN A 33 -10.61 -4.10 5.46
CA GLN A 33 -10.61 -2.84 4.71
C GLN A 33 -11.86 -1.96 4.89
N SER A 34 -12.79 -2.30 5.78
CA SER A 34 -14.11 -1.66 5.81
C SER A 34 -14.38 -0.63 6.93
N GLN A 35 -13.48 -0.40 7.90
CA GLN A 35 -13.82 0.50 9.03
C GLN A 35 -12.90 1.70 9.30
N ALA A 36 -11.78 1.90 8.60
CA ALA A 36 -10.95 3.11 8.72
C ALA A 36 -11.51 4.40 8.07
N SER A 37 -12.84 4.56 7.93
CA SER A 37 -13.45 5.74 7.29
C SER A 37 -14.30 6.58 8.25
N LYS A 38 -13.76 6.96 9.39
CA LYS A 38 -14.26 8.14 10.11
C LYS A 38 -13.08 9.01 10.58
N THR A 39 -13.10 10.25 10.12
CA THR A 39 -12.23 11.37 10.54
C THR A 39 -11.01 11.59 9.65
N LEU A 40 -11.25 12.18 8.46
CA LEU A 40 -10.56 13.31 7.83
C LEU A 40 -10.81 13.27 6.32
N PRO A 41 -10.99 14.41 5.62
CA PRO A 41 -11.25 14.41 4.19
C PRO A 41 -10.07 13.79 3.45
N ARG A 42 -10.33 12.64 2.83
CA ARG A 42 -9.43 11.91 1.96
C ARG A 42 -9.95 12.10 0.55
N LEU A 43 -9.10 12.58 -0.35
CA LEU A 43 -9.44 12.69 -1.76
C LEU A 43 -8.72 11.58 -2.51
N GLU A 44 -9.48 10.56 -2.91
CA GLU A 44 -8.99 9.49 -3.78
C GLU A 44 -9.12 9.95 -5.24
N ILE A 45 -8.06 9.77 -6.02
CA ILE A 45 -8.05 10.16 -7.44
C ILE A 45 -8.20 8.90 -8.28
N THR A 46 -9.44 8.57 -8.64
CA THR A 46 -9.75 7.37 -9.44
C THR A 46 -10.06 7.69 -10.91
N GLN A 47 -10.35 8.96 -11.22
CA GLN A 47 -10.85 9.40 -12.53
C GLN A 47 -9.97 10.48 -13.16
N GLY A 48 -10.10 10.64 -14.48
CA GLY A 48 -9.38 11.68 -15.25
C GLY A 48 -7.94 11.30 -15.61
N TRP A 49 -7.59 10.04 -15.42
CA TRP A 49 -6.25 9.53 -15.69
C TRP A 49 -6.04 9.23 -17.16
N HIS A 50 -4.84 9.56 -17.62
CA HIS A 50 -4.38 9.28 -18.96
C HIS A 50 -2.96 8.73 -18.92
N TYR A 51 -2.57 7.96 -19.93
CA TYR A 51 -1.21 7.46 -20.06
C TYR A 51 -0.62 7.73 -21.45
N LEU A 52 0.71 7.74 -21.50
CA LEU A 52 1.52 7.89 -22.71
C LEU A 52 2.78 7.04 -22.60
N TRP A 53 2.99 6.10 -23.53
CA TRP A 53 4.23 5.34 -23.62
C TRP A 53 5.36 6.22 -24.17
N GLY A 54 6.53 6.23 -23.51
CA GLY A 54 7.64 7.04 -24.01
C GLY A 54 8.79 7.26 -23.03
N ASP A 55 10.02 7.04 -23.50
CA ASP A 55 11.27 7.39 -22.79
C ASP A 55 11.64 8.88 -23.00
N VAL A 56 10.69 9.77 -22.77
CA VAL A 56 10.84 11.23 -22.99
C VAL A 56 11.10 11.93 -21.65
N SER A 57 12.01 12.90 -21.60
CA SER A 57 12.21 13.74 -20.40
C SER A 57 11.06 14.74 -20.20
N ILE A 58 10.78 15.18 -18.97
CA ILE A 58 9.66 16.11 -18.70
C ILE A 58 9.72 17.40 -19.55
N ASN A 59 10.93 17.95 -19.76
CA ASN A 59 11.15 19.16 -20.57
C ASN A 59 10.89 18.90 -22.06
N ASN A 60 11.19 17.69 -22.51
CA ASN A 60 10.90 17.25 -23.87
C ASN A 60 9.51 16.62 -23.99
N LEU A 61 8.75 16.46 -22.92
CA LEU A 61 7.33 16.12 -23.01
C LEU A 61 6.58 17.23 -23.76
N HIS A 62 7.06 18.47 -23.65
CA HIS A 62 6.61 19.61 -24.44
C HIS A 62 7.12 19.60 -25.90
N ASN A 63 8.28 18.99 -26.19
CA ASN A 63 8.93 19.01 -27.52
C ASN A 63 8.94 17.65 -28.22
N ALA A 64 8.35 16.62 -27.64
CA ALA A 64 8.19 15.32 -28.23
C ALA A 64 7.35 15.51 -29.49
N LYS A 65 7.98 15.22 -30.63
CA LYS A 65 7.51 15.54 -31.99
C LYS A 65 6.11 15.03 -32.36
N LEU A 66 5.40 14.31 -31.47
CA LEU A 66 4.05 13.82 -31.70
C LEU A 66 2.97 14.35 -30.72
N CYS A 67 3.30 14.89 -29.54
CA CYS A 67 2.29 15.07 -28.48
C CYS A 67 2.47 16.36 -27.69
N THR A 68 2.18 17.50 -28.32
CA THR A 68 2.36 18.84 -27.73
C THR A 68 1.09 19.29 -27.00
N LYS A 69 1.08 19.17 -25.68
CA LYS A 69 0.56 20.13 -24.68
C LYS A 69 0.38 19.38 -23.36
N LEU A 70 0.94 19.92 -22.29
CA LEU A 70 0.72 19.49 -20.90
C LEU A 70 -0.75 19.64 -20.42
N GLU A 71 -1.71 19.83 -21.34
CA GLU A 71 -3.12 19.96 -21.03
C GLU A 71 -3.79 18.60 -21.26
N ILE A 72 -3.90 17.84 -20.17
CA ILE A 72 -4.72 16.62 -20.07
C ILE A 72 -6.19 16.91 -20.47
N SER A 73 -6.62 18.18 -20.42
CA SER A 73 -7.99 18.57 -20.76
C SER A 73 -8.18 18.89 -22.25
N LYS A 74 -9.03 18.07 -22.88
CA LYS A 74 -9.70 18.21 -24.20
C LYS A 74 -9.10 17.40 -25.36
N GLY A 75 -8.95 16.09 -25.17
CA GLY A 75 -8.95 15.14 -26.29
C GLY A 75 -7.72 15.17 -27.18
N ASN A 76 -6.53 15.34 -26.59
CA ASN A 76 -5.27 15.17 -27.31
C ASN A 76 -5.10 13.67 -27.65
N PRO A 77 -5.02 13.27 -28.94
CA PRO A 77 -5.07 11.86 -29.39
C PRO A 77 -3.92 10.99 -28.89
N CYS A 78 -2.86 11.59 -28.34
CA CYS A 78 -1.72 10.87 -27.81
C CYS A 78 -1.93 10.26 -26.42
N TRP A 79 -2.72 10.92 -25.58
CA TRP A 79 -2.94 10.50 -24.21
C TRP A 79 -4.12 9.56 -24.18
N GLN A 80 -3.88 8.32 -23.83
CA GLN A 80 -4.91 7.30 -23.79
C GLN A 80 -5.61 7.35 -22.43
N PRO A 81 -6.93 7.56 -22.36
CA PRO A 81 -7.64 7.59 -21.11
C PRO A 81 -7.66 6.19 -20.51
N PHE A 82 -7.61 6.11 -19.18
CA PHE A 82 -7.77 4.87 -18.45
C PHE A 82 -8.45 5.12 -17.11
N THR A 83 -8.98 4.07 -16.50
CA THR A 83 -9.66 4.17 -15.21
C THR A 83 -8.97 3.31 -14.17
N PHE A 84 -8.74 3.83 -12.97
CA PHE A 84 -8.13 3.05 -11.91
C PHE A 84 -9.12 2.03 -11.32
N PRO A 85 -8.68 0.79 -11.01
CA PRO A 85 -7.41 0.15 -11.38
C PRO A 85 -7.47 -0.49 -12.78
N GLU A 86 -6.34 -0.51 -13.51
CA GLU A 86 -6.29 -1.07 -14.87
C GLU A 86 -4.90 -1.60 -15.26
N ARG A 87 -4.89 -2.60 -16.14
CA ARG A 87 -3.66 -3.12 -16.76
C ARG A 87 -3.44 -2.47 -18.12
N LEU A 88 -2.36 -1.72 -18.24
CA LEU A 88 -1.95 -1.04 -19.47
C LEU A 88 -1.08 -1.98 -20.32
N TRP A 89 -1.35 -2.05 -21.62
CA TRP A 89 -0.64 -2.91 -22.57
C TRP A 89 0.15 -2.09 -23.59
N LYS A 90 1.38 -2.50 -23.88
CA LYS A 90 2.17 -1.92 -24.97
C LYS A 90 1.60 -2.35 -26.31
N SER A 91 1.42 -1.39 -27.22
CA SER A 91 1.16 -1.71 -28.63
C SER A 91 2.44 -2.17 -29.34
N GLN A 92 2.32 -2.65 -30.58
CA GLN A 92 3.50 -3.03 -31.38
C GLN A 92 4.46 -1.84 -31.60
N GLN A 93 3.96 -0.60 -31.57
CA GLN A 93 4.76 0.61 -31.72
C GLN A 93 5.49 1.00 -30.43
N ASP A 94 4.97 0.57 -29.28
CA ASP A 94 5.47 0.94 -27.95
C ASP A 94 6.44 -0.09 -27.35
N GLN A 95 6.68 -1.22 -28.03
CA GLN A 95 7.50 -2.31 -27.49
C GLN A 95 8.91 -1.89 -27.08
N GLN A 96 9.46 -0.87 -27.74
CA GLN A 96 10.80 -0.34 -27.46
C GLN A 96 10.83 0.69 -26.32
N GLN A 97 9.66 1.15 -25.85
CA GLN A 97 9.58 2.11 -24.75
C GLN A 97 9.72 1.38 -23.42
N ASN A 98 10.61 1.86 -22.56
CA ASN A 98 10.80 1.29 -21.22
C ASN A 98 9.93 1.98 -20.19
N ASN A 99 9.40 3.16 -20.49
CA ASN A 99 8.65 3.99 -19.57
C ASN A 99 7.23 4.27 -20.05
N VAL A 100 6.35 4.49 -19.08
CA VAL A 100 5.01 5.05 -19.28
C VAL A 100 4.83 6.27 -18.40
N TRP A 101 4.33 7.34 -19.01
CA TRP A 101 3.88 8.53 -18.32
C TRP A 101 2.42 8.38 -17.94
N LEU A 102 2.09 8.63 -16.68
CA LEU A 102 0.72 8.76 -16.19
C LEU A 102 0.44 10.23 -15.91
N GLY A 103 -0.71 10.73 -16.33
CA GLY A 103 -1.13 12.12 -16.14
C GLY A 103 -2.53 12.21 -15.55
N VAL A 104 -2.73 13.08 -14.57
CA VAL A 104 -4.06 13.44 -14.07
C VAL A 104 -4.13 14.91 -13.66
N ARG A 105 -5.29 15.53 -13.84
CA ARG A 105 -5.55 16.87 -13.30
C ARG A 105 -6.08 16.75 -11.88
N LEU A 106 -5.44 17.45 -10.94
CA LEU A 106 -5.83 17.36 -9.54
C LEU A 106 -7.16 18.09 -9.29
N PRO A 107 -8.14 17.43 -8.64
CA PRO A 107 -9.43 18.03 -8.35
C PRO A 107 -9.31 19.18 -7.35
N GLU A 108 -10.27 20.11 -7.42
CA GLU A 108 -10.36 21.23 -6.49
C GLU A 108 -10.71 20.78 -5.06
N GLY A 109 -10.23 21.51 -4.06
CA GLY A 109 -10.50 21.22 -2.65
C GLY A 109 -9.85 22.23 -1.71
N LYS A 110 -9.93 21.98 -0.39
CA LYS A 110 -9.12 22.68 0.63
C LYS A 110 -8.62 21.65 1.63
N LEU A 111 -7.32 21.36 1.59
CA LEU A 111 -6.65 20.39 2.45
C LEU A 111 -5.50 21.10 3.16
N GLN A 112 -5.46 20.98 4.49
CA GLN A 112 -4.35 21.47 5.28
C GLN A 112 -3.20 20.46 5.21
N SER A 113 -2.00 20.94 4.86
CA SER A 113 -0.78 20.12 4.66
C SER A 113 -0.99 18.93 3.72
N PRO A 114 -1.32 19.18 2.44
CA PRO A 114 -1.61 18.12 1.50
C PRO A 114 -0.38 17.26 1.26
N THR A 115 -0.59 15.95 1.25
CA THR A 115 0.44 14.94 1.06
C THR A 115 -0.09 13.95 0.03
N LEU A 116 0.70 13.73 -1.00
CA LEU A 116 0.40 12.81 -2.09
C LEU A 116 0.98 11.45 -1.76
N TYR A 117 0.14 10.43 -1.79
CA TYR A 117 0.52 9.04 -1.64
C TYR A 117 0.35 8.31 -2.98
N LEU A 118 1.44 7.77 -3.52
CA LEU A 118 1.47 7.09 -4.82
C LEU A 118 1.55 5.56 -4.69
N GLY A 119 0.96 4.98 -3.64
CA GLY A 119 1.05 3.53 -3.37
C GLY A 119 0.53 2.65 -4.51
N ALA A 120 -0.46 3.14 -5.27
CA ALA A 120 -1.05 2.44 -6.41
C ALA A 120 -0.11 2.25 -7.62
N VAL A 121 0.97 3.02 -7.71
CA VAL A 121 1.79 3.12 -8.93
C VAL A 121 3.13 2.40 -8.74
N PRO A 122 3.37 1.30 -9.47
CA PRO A 122 4.64 0.58 -9.42
C PRO A 122 5.80 1.39 -9.99
N ASN A 123 7.02 1.04 -9.59
CA ASN A 123 8.26 1.41 -10.28
C ASN A 123 8.40 2.89 -10.67
N ILE A 124 7.92 3.78 -9.80
CA ILE A 124 7.97 5.23 -10.04
C ILE A 124 9.43 5.66 -10.13
N LEU A 125 9.81 6.24 -11.26
CA LEU A 125 11.09 6.88 -11.47
C LEU A 125 11.05 8.32 -10.98
N GLU A 126 10.05 9.07 -11.44
CA GLU A 126 9.93 10.50 -11.18
C GLU A 126 8.44 10.88 -11.08
N ALA A 127 8.14 11.91 -10.31
CA ALA A 127 6.83 12.53 -10.29
C ALA A 127 6.98 14.06 -10.30
N TYR A 128 6.12 14.70 -11.09
CA TYR A 128 6.12 16.13 -11.32
C TYR A 128 4.73 16.71 -11.03
N LEU A 129 4.71 17.88 -10.42
CA LEU A 129 3.51 18.70 -10.31
C LEU A 129 3.68 19.89 -11.27
N ASP A 130 2.90 19.88 -12.34
CA ASP A 130 3.14 20.65 -13.57
C ASP A 130 4.56 20.41 -14.12
N HIS A 131 5.51 21.29 -13.80
CA HIS A 131 6.90 21.23 -14.24
C HIS A 131 7.88 21.06 -13.07
N GLU A 132 7.38 21.04 -11.84
CA GLU A 132 8.19 20.96 -10.64
C GLU A 132 8.39 19.50 -10.24
N LEU A 133 9.63 19.06 -10.11
CA LEU A 133 9.96 17.72 -9.64
C LEU A 133 9.60 17.60 -8.15
N ILE A 134 8.61 16.77 -7.83
CA ILE A 134 8.18 16.52 -6.45
C ILE A 134 8.74 15.20 -5.90
N TYR A 135 9.14 14.28 -6.77
CA TYR A 135 9.74 13.00 -6.38
C TYR A 135 10.68 12.49 -7.46
N THR A 136 11.83 11.95 -7.07
CA THR A 136 12.70 11.16 -7.95
C THR A 136 13.30 9.99 -7.19
N ARG A 137 13.36 8.84 -7.86
CA ARG A 137 14.08 7.64 -7.43
C ARG A 137 15.49 7.59 -8.04
N LEU A 138 15.74 8.34 -9.11
CA LEU A 138 17.02 8.40 -9.79
C LEU A 138 18.03 9.13 -8.91
N SER A 139 18.74 8.38 -8.06
CA SER A 139 20.03 8.83 -7.55
C SER A 139 21.05 8.77 -8.68
N PRO A 140 22.10 9.61 -8.70
CA PRO A 140 23.08 9.63 -9.79
C PRO A 140 23.77 8.27 -10.06
N ASN A 141 23.70 7.32 -9.11
CA ASN A 141 24.27 5.97 -9.21
C ASN A 141 23.23 4.83 -9.15
N SER A 142 21.92 5.11 -9.15
CA SER A 142 20.90 4.05 -9.06
C SER A 142 20.60 3.47 -10.43
N LEU A 143 20.63 2.14 -10.55
CA LEU A 143 20.08 1.43 -11.70
C LEU A 143 18.56 1.66 -11.78
N PRO A 144 17.94 1.50 -12.96
CA PRO A 144 16.48 1.43 -13.06
C PRO A 144 15.96 0.37 -12.09
N PRO A 145 14.75 0.53 -11.52
CA PRO A 145 14.19 -0.45 -10.59
C PRO A 145 14.14 -1.81 -11.29
N GLY A 146 15.07 -2.69 -10.90
CA GLY A 146 15.19 -4.04 -11.41
C GLY A 146 14.26 -5.00 -10.68
N HIS A 147 14.12 -6.21 -11.22
CA HIS A 147 13.41 -7.30 -10.55
C HIS A 147 14.12 -7.66 -9.24
N GLY A 148 13.77 -7.00 -8.13
CA GLY A 148 14.35 -7.28 -6.81
C GLY A 148 14.50 -6.08 -5.88
N GLU A 149 14.41 -4.84 -6.38
CA GLU A 149 14.34 -3.68 -5.48
C GLU A 149 12.93 -3.53 -4.92
N GLY A 150 12.82 -3.41 -3.61
CA GLY A 150 11.54 -3.31 -2.91
C GLY A 150 10.69 -2.13 -3.43
N TYR A 151 9.39 -2.35 -3.52
CA TYR A 151 8.44 -1.32 -3.93
C TYR A 151 8.43 -0.20 -2.88
N GLN A 152 8.92 0.99 -3.24
CA GLN A 152 8.77 2.16 -2.36
C GLN A 152 7.42 2.82 -2.64
N TRP A 153 6.63 3.05 -1.59
CA TRP A 153 5.38 3.81 -1.62
C TRP A 153 5.67 5.27 -1.23
N PRO A 154 6.00 6.16 -2.18
CA PRO A 154 6.45 7.49 -1.81
C PRO A 154 5.27 8.29 -1.24
N ILE A 155 5.53 8.89 -0.08
CA ILE A 155 4.67 9.86 0.59
C ILE A 155 5.33 11.22 0.39
N VAL A 156 4.77 12.02 -0.51
CA VAL A 156 5.37 13.27 -0.96
C VAL A 156 4.57 14.45 -0.41
N PRO A 157 5.14 15.33 0.42
CA PRO A 157 4.46 16.56 0.81
C PRO A 157 4.31 17.45 -0.43
N ILE A 158 3.11 17.99 -0.64
CA ILE A 158 2.83 18.93 -1.73
C ILE A 158 2.35 20.25 -1.17
N ASP A 159 2.54 21.33 -1.92
CA ASP A 159 2.10 22.65 -1.51
C ASP A 159 0.57 22.76 -1.48
N SER A 160 0.06 23.64 -0.62
CA SER A 160 -1.37 23.93 -0.51
C SER A 160 -2.00 24.47 -1.80
N ASN A 161 -1.20 24.97 -2.74
CA ASN A 161 -1.62 25.48 -4.05
C ASN A 161 -1.62 24.40 -5.15
N PHE A 162 -1.92 23.14 -4.84
CA PHE A 162 -1.90 22.04 -5.82
C PHE A 162 -3.14 21.98 -6.73
N TYR A 163 -4.18 22.75 -6.42
CA TYR A 163 -5.47 22.67 -7.11
C TYR A 163 -5.37 23.02 -8.59
N GLY A 164 -5.98 22.18 -9.43
CA GLY A 164 -6.02 22.40 -10.87
C GLY A 164 -4.70 22.17 -11.60
N LYS A 165 -3.61 21.87 -10.87
CA LYS A 165 -2.32 21.45 -11.42
C LYS A 165 -2.39 20.05 -12.01
N SER A 166 -1.51 19.76 -12.96
CA SER A 166 -1.37 18.44 -13.57
C SER A 166 -0.29 17.65 -12.85
N LEU A 167 -0.64 16.47 -12.35
CA LEU A 167 0.31 15.51 -11.81
C LEU A 167 0.78 14.59 -12.94
N PHE A 168 2.10 14.52 -13.15
CA PHE A 168 2.73 13.59 -14.09
C PHE A 168 3.62 12.61 -13.33
N ILE A 169 3.52 11.33 -13.66
CA ILE A 169 4.29 10.27 -13.02
C ILE A 169 4.98 9.46 -14.11
N ASN A 170 6.29 9.36 -14.05
CA ASN A 170 7.09 8.51 -14.92
C ASN A 170 7.29 7.15 -14.25
N VAL A 171 6.86 6.09 -14.93
CA VAL A 171 6.88 4.73 -14.43
C VAL A 171 7.75 3.85 -15.32
N TYR A 172 8.70 3.14 -14.70
CA TYR A 172 9.53 2.17 -15.40
C TYR A 172 8.79 0.83 -15.55
N VAL A 173 8.67 0.40 -16.80
CA VAL A 173 8.10 -0.89 -17.23
C VAL A 173 9.21 -1.84 -17.71
N GLY A 174 10.32 -1.29 -18.22
CA GLY A 174 11.41 -2.07 -18.79
C GLY A 174 10.94 -2.90 -19.99
N GLY A 175 11.41 -4.15 -20.10
CA GLY A 175 11.07 -5.07 -21.18
C GLY A 175 9.70 -5.74 -21.07
N GLU A 176 8.92 -5.47 -20.03
CA GLU A 176 7.60 -6.07 -19.84
C GLU A 176 6.59 -5.57 -20.89
N GLN A 177 5.66 -6.43 -21.31
CA GLN A 177 4.62 -6.10 -22.30
C GLN A 177 3.45 -5.32 -21.69
N SER A 178 3.25 -5.43 -20.38
CA SER A 178 2.13 -4.78 -19.69
C SER A 178 2.53 -4.35 -18.29
N ILE A 179 1.83 -3.36 -17.74
CA ILE A 179 1.98 -2.93 -16.36
C ILE A 179 0.60 -2.76 -15.71
N TYR A 180 0.46 -3.20 -14.47
CA TYR A 180 -0.79 -3.08 -13.73
C TYR A 180 -0.71 -1.86 -12.80
N ILE A 181 -1.60 -0.91 -13.01
CA ILE A 181 -1.69 0.31 -12.22
C ILE A 181 -2.88 0.19 -11.25
N GLY A 182 -2.65 0.39 -9.96
CA GLY A 182 -3.66 0.23 -8.91
C GLY A 182 -3.84 -1.20 -8.38
N PHE A 183 -2.86 -2.08 -8.59
CA PHE A 183 -2.91 -3.46 -8.05
C PHE A 183 -2.77 -3.48 -6.52
N PHE A 184 -1.83 -2.69 -6.00
CA PHE A 184 -1.40 -2.78 -4.60
C PHE A 184 -2.16 -1.84 -3.67
N ASP A 185 -2.56 -0.65 -4.14
CA ASP A 185 -3.22 0.36 -3.31
C ASP A 185 -3.90 1.46 -4.16
N ARG A 186 -4.30 2.57 -3.52
CA ARG A 186 -4.98 3.74 -4.10
C ARG A 186 -4.05 4.96 -4.17
N ILE A 187 -4.34 5.91 -5.07
CA ILE A 187 -3.68 7.22 -5.09
C ILE A 187 -4.52 8.18 -4.26
N VAL A 188 -3.91 8.71 -3.20
CA VAL A 188 -4.63 9.45 -2.18
C VAL A 188 -3.93 10.78 -1.90
N ILE A 189 -4.73 11.85 -1.84
CA ILE A 189 -4.31 13.13 -1.24
C ILE A 189 -4.97 13.24 0.13
N GLY A 190 -4.14 13.43 1.16
CA GLY A 190 -4.57 13.64 2.54
C GLY A 190 -3.48 14.29 3.37
N SER A 191 -3.71 14.54 4.67
CA SER A 191 -2.64 15.00 5.54
C SER A 191 -1.67 13.85 5.88
N LYS A 192 -0.37 14.15 6.01
CA LYS A 192 0.71 13.18 6.30
C LYS A 192 0.37 12.21 7.44
N PHE A 193 -0.26 12.71 8.50
CA PHE A 193 -0.67 11.90 9.66
C PHE A 193 -1.74 10.85 9.32
N ASN A 194 -2.60 11.13 8.35
CA ASN A 194 -3.71 10.23 7.98
C ASN A 194 -3.27 9.08 7.07
N VAL A 195 -2.32 9.35 6.19
CA VAL A 195 -1.72 8.32 5.33
C VAL A 195 -1.00 7.29 6.20
N ILE A 196 -0.17 7.77 7.14
CA ILE A 196 0.54 6.90 8.08
C ILE A 196 -0.44 6.16 9.01
N ARG A 197 -1.42 6.85 9.59
CA ARG A 197 -2.41 6.19 10.47
C ARG A 197 -3.23 5.12 9.75
N CYS A 198 -3.49 5.27 8.46
CA CYS A 198 -4.18 4.25 7.66
C CYS A 198 -3.35 2.97 7.49
N LEU A 199 -2.03 3.11 7.32
CA LEU A 199 -1.13 1.96 7.20
C LEU A 199 -0.96 1.22 8.53
N PHE A 200 -1.02 1.93 9.66
CA PHE A 200 -0.64 1.36 10.95
C PHE A 200 -1.80 1.02 11.89
N LYS A 201 -2.95 1.71 11.81
CA LYS A 201 -3.91 1.68 12.92
C LYS A 201 -4.92 0.53 12.87
N ASP A 202 -5.35 0.08 11.69
CA ASP A 202 -6.26 -1.07 11.59
C ASP A 202 -5.51 -2.39 11.84
N GLU A 203 -4.38 -2.63 11.14
CA GLU A 203 -3.71 -3.93 11.21
C GLU A 203 -3.05 -4.23 12.57
N ILE A 204 -2.44 -3.23 13.22
CA ILE A 204 -1.71 -3.48 14.48
C ILE A 204 -2.67 -3.87 15.61
N SER A 205 -3.86 -3.27 15.66
CA SER A 205 -4.83 -3.57 16.73
C SER A 205 -5.31 -5.02 16.66
N THR A 206 -5.70 -5.47 15.46
CA THR A 206 -6.14 -6.84 15.20
C THR A 206 -5.01 -7.85 15.42
N ILE A 207 -3.79 -7.55 15.00
CA ILE A 207 -2.62 -8.41 15.23
C ILE A 207 -2.34 -8.55 16.74
N LEU A 208 -2.37 -7.45 17.49
CA LEU A 208 -2.24 -7.49 18.96
C LEU A 208 -3.36 -8.31 19.58
N GLY A 209 -4.59 -8.14 19.12
CA GLY A 209 -5.76 -8.91 19.57
C GLY A 209 -5.55 -10.41 19.43
N CYS A 210 -5.14 -10.87 18.24
CA CYS A 210 -4.83 -12.28 17.96
C CYS A 210 -3.70 -12.83 18.84
N ILE A 211 -2.63 -12.05 19.07
CA ILE A 211 -1.51 -12.45 19.94
C ILE A 211 -2.00 -12.63 21.38
N PHE A 212 -2.82 -11.72 21.90
CA PHE A 212 -3.37 -11.81 23.25
C PHE A 212 -4.30 -13.02 23.43
N ILE A 213 -5.15 -13.32 22.45
CA ILE A 213 -6.01 -14.52 22.46
C ILE A 213 -5.17 -15.79 22.49
N LEU A 214 -4.09 -15.87 21.71
CA LEU A 214 -3.19 -17.03 21.72
C LEU A 214 -2.50 -17.23 23.06
N ILE A 215 -1.96 -16.16 23.63
CA ILE A 215 -1.32 -16.21 24.94
C ILE A 215 -2.34 -16.73 25.96
N GLY A 216 -3.57 -16.22 25.93
CA GLY A 216 -4.64 -16.69 26.80
C GLY A 216 -5.03 -18.16 26.60
N LEU A 217 -5.17 -18.63 25.35
CA LEU A 217 -5.42 -20.03 25.02
C LEU A 217 -4.29 -20.95 25.50
N TRP A 218 -3.05 -20.51 25.33
CA TRP A 218 -1.87 -21.23 25.79
C TRP A 218 -1.89 -21.39 27.32
N PHE A 219 -2.10 -20.29 28.06
CA PHE A 219 -2.20 -20.33 29.51
C PHE A 219 -3.38 -21.19 29.99
N SER A 220 -4.53 -21.12 29.32
CA SER A 220 -5.69 -21.98 29.60
C SER A 220 -5.36 -23.47 29.44
N LEU A 221 -4.66 -23.84 28.36
CA LEU A 221 -4.17 -25.21 28.16
C LEU A 221 -3.23 -25.64 29.29
N THR A 222 -2.27 -24.80 29.68
CA THR A 222 -1.34 -25.15 30.77
C THR A 222 -2.05 -25.34 32.12
N CYS A 223 -3.18 -24.67 32.35
CA CYS A 223 -4.01 -24.85 33.54
C CYS A 223 -4.60 -26.26 33.65
N LEU A 224 -4.87 -26.94 32.54
CA LEU A 224 -5.40 -28.31 32.54
C LEU A 224 -4.34 -29.33 33.01
N PHE A 225 -3.06 -29.05 32.79
CA PHE A 225 -1.96 -29.98 33.10
C PHE A 225 -1.23 -29.69 34.41
N ARG A 226 -1.34 -28.46 34.96
CA ARG A 226 -0.70 -28.06 36.22
C ARG A 226 -1.69 -28.13 37.39
N SER A 227 -1.34 -28.86 38.45
CA SER A 227 -2.22 -29.07 39.60
C SER A 227 -2.10 -28.00 40.70
N GLN A 228 -1.09 -27.13 40.62
CA GLN A 228 -0.85 -26.02 41.54
C GLN A 228 -1.15 -24.69 40.83
N ASP A 229 -1.77 -23.75 41.54
CA ASP A 229 -2.07 -22.36 41.11
C ASP A 229 -3.04 -22.19 39.93
N LYS A 230 -3.96 -23.14 39.73
CA LYS A 230 -4.99 -23.09 38.67
C LYS A 230 -5.77 -21.78 38.63
N ARG A 231 -6.13 -21.21 39.80
CA ARG A 231 -6.93 -19.97 39.87
C ARG A 231 -6.19 -18.76 39.27
N LEU A 232 -4.89 -18.62 39.56
CA LEU A 232 -4.07 -17.53 39.05
C LEU A 232 -3.86 -17.67 37.54
N ILE A 233 -3.52 -18.88 37.08
CA ILE A 233 -3.29 -19.16 35.65
C ILE A 233 -4.58 -18.93 34.83
N LEU A 234 -5.74 -19.33 35.36
CA LEU A 234 -7.02 -19.15 34.68
C LEU A 234 -7.45 -17.67 34.66
N ALA A 235 -7.17 -16.91 35.72
CA ALA A 235 -7.41 -15.45 35.75
C ALA A 235 -6.54 -14.72 34.71
N PHE A 236 -5.26 -15.06 34.58
CA PHE A 236 -4.38 -14.51 33.54
C PHE A 236 -4.83 -14.89 32.13
N ALA A 237 -5.26 -16.15 31.92
CA ALA A 237 -5.79 -16.61 30.63
C ALA A 237 -7.04 -15.83 30.22
N LEU A 238 -8.00 -15.66 31.13
CA LEU A 238 -9.22 -14.88 30.91
C LEU A 238 -8.92 -13.41 30.61
N LEU A 239 -8.00 -12.79 31.36
CA LEU A 239 -7.59 -11.41 31.14
C LEU A 239 -6.96 -11.22 29.76
N ALA A 240 -6.08 -12.14 29.35
CA ALA A 240 -5.45 -12.11 28.04
C ALA A 240 -6.47 -12.29 26.89
N ILE A 241 -7.42 -13.22 27.03
CA ILE A 241 -8.49 -13.40 26.04
C ILE A 241 -9.38 -12.16 25.96
N ALA A 242 -9.80 -11.60 27.10
CA ALA A 242 -10.63 -10.41 27.15
C ALA A 242 -9.91 -9.18 26.54
N GLY A 243 -8.62 -9.00 26.85
CA GLY A 243 -7.79 -7.97 26.23
C GLY A 243 -7.64 -8.17 24.72
N GLY A 244 -7.56 -9.42 24.27
CA GLY A 244 -7.52 -9.75 22.85
C GLY A 244 -8.81 -9.42 22.12
N ILE A 245 -9.97 -9.78 22.68
CA ILE A 245 -11.31 -9.47 22.14
C ILE A 245 -11.55 -7.95 22.09
N TYR A 246 -11.04 -7.20 23.07
CA TYR A 246 -11.17 -5.73 23.11
C TYR A 246 -10.40 -5.02 22.00
N ASN A 247 -9.29 -5.61 21.53
CA ASN A 247 -8.45 -5.05 20.47
C ASN A 247 -8.83 -5.53 19.06
N LEU A 248 -9.77 -6.48 18.95
CA LEU A 248 -10.31 -7.00 17.70
C LEU A 248 -11.53 -6.18 17.27
#